data_AF-A0A957SPU2-F1
#
_entry.id   AF-A0A957SPU2-F1
#
_cell.length_a   1.000
_cell.length_b   1.000
_cell.length_c   1.000
_cell.angle_alpha   90.00
_cell.angle_beta   90.00
_cell.angle_gamma   90.00
#
_symmetry.space_group_name_H-M   'P 1'
#
loop_
_entity.id
_entity.type
_entity.pdbx_description
1 polymer ?
#
loop_
_entity_poly.entity_id
_entity_poly.type
_entity_poly.pdbx_seq_one_letter_code
_entity_poly.pdbx_strand_id
1 'polypeptide(L)'
;RFAATLVCLPEGVMYGWVTPDDAQPLIDAHRAQQIYRLDRYRGRSCHRQPAQAADYYLRTQTNALGLHDHSLADVNPVADNRWQIAFRNADTGALHGVGLESRRTTVPFWGSCVKAPAYINQYYEI
;
A
#
# COMPACT_ATOMS: atom_id res chain seq x y z
N ARG A 1 1.36 18.43 1.96
CA ARG A 1 2.29 17.87 2.98
C ARG A 1 1.62 17.65 4.35
N PHE A 2 0.52 18.32 4.67
CA PHE A 2 -0.27 18.12 5.90
C PHE A 2 -1.54 17.29 5.66
N ALA A 3 -1.51 16.42 4.66
CA ALA A 3 -2.60 15.49 4.44
C ALA A 3 -2.70 14.59 5.66
N ALA A 4 -3.86 14.57 6.32
CA ALA A 4 -4.04 13.76 7.52
C ALA A 4 -3.78 12.29 7.19
N THR A 5 -3.05 11.63 8.08
CA THR A 5 -2.77 10.20 8.03
C THR A 5 -3.45 9.54 9.20
N LEU A 6 -4.05 8.37 8.96
CA LEU A 6 -4.71 7.58 9.98
C LEU A 6 -4.12 6.17 9.98
N VAL A 7 -3.98 5.59 11.17
CA VAL A 7 -3.65 4.17 11.36
C VAL A 7 -4.79 3.49 12.08
N CYS A 8 -5.29 2.38 11.53
CA CYS A 8 -6.27 1.53 12.19
C CYS A 8 -5.59 0.31 12.79
N LEU A 9 -5.85 0.07 14.08
CA LEU A 9 -5.34 -1.07 14.85
C LEU A 9 -6.48 -2.07 15.10
N PRO A 10 -6.18 -3.36 15.32
CA PRO A 10 -4.83 -3.96 15.41
C PRO A 10 -4.15 -4.27 14.06
N GLU A 11 -4.87 -4.22 12.94
CA GLU A 11 -4.39 -4.71 11.63
C GLU A 11 -3.28 -3.85 11.01
N GLY A 12 -3.03 -2.66 11.57
CA GLY A 12 -1.96 -1.76 11.15
C GLY A 12 -2.21 -1.09 9.80
N VAL A 13 -3.48 -0.94 9.41
CA VAL A 13 -3.89 -0.39 8.10
C VAL A 13 -3.64 1.11 8.09
N MET A 14 -2.92 1.60 7.07
CA MET A 14 -2.53 3.00 6.94
C MET A 14 -3.35 3.69 5.87
N TYR A 15 -3.83 4.89 6.17
CA TYR A 15 -4.51 5.78 5.23
C TYR A 15 -3.82 7.14 5.18
N GLY A 16 -3.88 7.78 4.02
CA GLY A 16 -3.41 9.16 3.83
C GLY A 16 -4.44 9.99 3.08
N TRP A 17 -4.28 11.31 3.16
CA TRP A 17 -5.21 12.27 2.52
C TRP A 17 -6.63 12.17 3.05
N VAL A 18 -6.75 11.74 4.30
CA VAL A 18 -8.02 11.64 5.00
C VAL A 18 -8.56 13.05 5.26
N THR A 19 -9.86 13.21 5.05
CA THR A 19 -10.63 14.42 5.37
C THR A 19 -11.62 14.12 6.50
N PRO A 20 -12.22 15.14 7.15
CA PRO A 20 -13.25 14.89 8.16
C PRO A 20 -14.41 14.00 7.68
N ASP A 21 -14.80 14.14 6.41
CA ASP A 21 -15.89 13.36 5.79
C ASP A 21 -15.53 11.88 5.61
N ASP A 22 -14.24 11.54 5.59
CA ASP A 22 -13.78 10.15 5.49
C ASP A 22 -13.85 9.42 6.85
N ALA A 23 -14.00 10.14 7.98
CA ALA A 23 -13.81 9.56 9.32
C ALA A 23 -14.82 8.45 9.65
N GLN A 24 -16.12 8.73 9.52
CA GLN A 24 -17.18 7.77 9.85
C GLN A 24 -17.19 6.57 8.89
N PRO A 25 -17.17 6.76 7.55
CA PRO A 25 -17.09 5.63 6.61
C PRO A 25 -15.85 4.74 6.80
N LEU A 26 -14.71 5.33 7.17
CA LEU A 26 -13.48 4.58 7.44
C LEU A 26 -13.62 3.70 8.68
N ILE A 27 -14.18 4.24 9.77
CA ILE A 27 -14.46 3.48 10.99
C ILE A 27 -15.39 2.30 10.70
N ASP A 28 -16.45 2.54 9.91
CA ASP A 28 -17.43 1.50 9.58
C ASP A 28 -16.82 0.40 8.70
N ALA A 29 -16.02 0.76 7.70
CA ALA A 29 -15.28 -0.21 6.89
C ALA A 29 -14.29 -1.03 7.75
N HIS A 30 -13.55 -0.39 8.65
CA HIS A 30 -12.61 -1.08 9.54
C HIS A 30 -13.33 -2.08 10.46
N ARG A 31 -14.47 -1.68 11.02
CA ARG A 31 -15.34 -2.58 11.81
C ARG A 31 -15.87 -3.75 10.99
N ALA A 32 -16.18 -3.52 9.72
CA ALA A 32 -16.57 -4.55 8.76
C ALA A 32 -15.38 -5.39 8.23
N GLN A 33 -14.17 -5.17 8.74
CA GLN A 33 -12.94 -5.85 8.28
C GLN A 33 -12.67 -5.63 6.79
N GLN A 34 -12.95 -4.42 6.30
CA GLN A 34 -12.76 -3.99 4.92
C GLN A 34 -11.83 -2.76 4.85
N ILE A 35 -11.12 -2.64 3.74
CA ILE A 35 -10.45 -1.41 3.34
C ILE A 35 -11.52 -0.43 2.85
N TYR A 36 -11.63 0.73 3.50
CA TYR A 36 -12.60 1.76 3.13
C TYR A 36 -12.51 2.18 1.64
N ARG A 37 -11.34 2.65 1.21
CA ARG A 37 -11.11 3.17 -0.13
C ARG A 37 -9.66 2.99 -0.53
N LEU A 38 -9.44 2.48 -1.73
CA LEU A 38 -8.10 2.17 -2.21
C LEU A 38 -7.28 3.44 -2.51
N ASP A 39 -7.89 4.53 -2.98
CA ASP A 39 -7.20 5.80 -3.24
C ASP A 39 -6.68 6.50 -1.97
N ARG A 40 -7.22 6.13 -0.80
CA ARG A 40 -6.74 6.57 0.51
C ARG A 40 -5.76 5.59 1.14
N TYR A 41 -5.77 4.33 0.71
CA TYR A 41 -4.98 3.24 1.27
C TYR A 41 -3.48 3.45 1.01
N ARG A 42 -2.69 3.23 2.05
CA ARG A 42 -1.22 3.37 2.02
C ARG A 42 -0.48 2.08 2.29
N GLY A 43 -1.20 0.97 2.51
CA GLY A 43 -0.60 -0.30 2.91
C GLY A 43 -0.77 -0.57 4.41
N ARG A 44 0.07 -1.46 4.92
CA ARG A 44 0.13 -1.83 6.34
C ARG A 44 1.46 -1.39 6.95
N SER A 45 1.42 -0.95 8.20
CA SER A 45 2.57 -0.44 8.96
C SER A 45 3.69 -1.47 9.13
N CYS A 46 3.36 -2.75 9.14
CA CYS A 46 4.32 -3.86 9.25
C CYS A 46 5.04 -4.19 7.93
N HIS A 47 4.58 -3.68 6.79
CA HIS A 47 5.11 -4.04 5.47
C HIS A 47 6.10 -3.00 4.94
N ARG A 48 7.11 -3.45 4.19
CA ARG A 48 8.02 -2.56 3.45
C ARG A 48 7.34 -2.01 2.19
N GLN A 49 7.88 -0.92 1.64
CA GLN A 49 7.28 -0.18 0.53
C GLN A 49 6.97 -1.03 -0.72
N PRO A 50 7.85 -1.97 -1.18
CA PRO A 50 7.52 -2.82 -2.33
C PRO A 50 6.30 -3.70 -2.07
N ALA A 51 6.22 -4.33 -0.88
CA ALA A 51 5.07 -5.16 -0.53
C ALA A 51 3.77 -4.35 -0.42
N GLN A 52 3.83 -3.11 0.09
CA GLN A 52 2.67 -2.22 0.14
C GLN A 52 2.19 -1.81 -1.26
N ALA A 53 3.11 -1.53 -2.20
CA ALA A 53 2.77 -1.24 -3.59
C ALA A 53 2.15 -2.47 -4.27
N ALA A 54 2.72 -3.66 -4.05
CA ALA A 54 2.22 -4.89 -4.63
C ALA A 54 0.80 -5.24 -4.15
N ASP A 55 0.54 -5.08 -2.85
CA ASP A 55 -0.80 -5.25 -2.26
C ASP A 55 -1.82 -4.27 -2.87
N TYR A 56 -1.42 -3.01 -3.11
CA TYR A 56 -2.27 -2.04 -3.79
C TYR A 56 -2.63 -2.49 -5.22
N TYR A 57 -1.65 -2.94 -6.01
CA TYR A 57 -1.91 -3.42 -7.38
C TYR A 57 -2.81 -4.65 -7.39
N LEU A 58 -2.51 -5.65 -6.55
CA LEU A 58 -3.33 -6.86 -6.42
C LEU A 58 -4.79 -6.51 -6.13
N ARG A 59 -5.04 -5.65 -5.12
CA ARG A 59 -6.40 -5.25 -4.73
C ARG A 59 -7.09 -4.41 -5.79
N THR A 60 -6.34 -3.62 -6.56
CA THR A 60 -6.88 -2.87 -7.70
C THR A 60 -7.41 -3.82 -8.78
N GLN A 61 -6.69 -4.92 -9.04
CA GLN A 61 -7.04 -5.90 -10.06
C GLN A 61 -8.16 -6.85 -9.62
N THR A 62 -8.11 -7.32 -8.37
CA THR A 62 -9.06 -8.31 -7.85
C THR A 62 -10.32 -7.69 -7.26
N ASN A 63 -10.30 -6.38 -6.97
CA ASN A 63 -11.33 -5.68 -6.20
C ASN A 63 -11.59 -6.29 -4.81
N ALA A 64 -10.62 -7.06 -4.29
CA ALA A 64 -10.70 -7.68 -2.97
C ALA A 64 -10.31 -6.66 -1.89
N LEU A 65 -11.31 -6.11 -1.21
CA LEU A 65 -11.12 -5.06 -0.21
C LEU A 65 -11.12 -5.60 1.23
N GLY A 66 -11.38 -6.89 1.46
CA GLY A 66 -11.30 -7.46 2.80
C GLY A 66 -9.89 -7.37 3.35
N LEU A 67 -9.78 -7.03 4.63
CA LEU A 67 -8.48 -6.89 5.28
C LEU A 67 -7.69 -8.21 5.16
N HIS A 68 -8.37 -9.35 5.34
CA HIS A 68 -7.74 -10.67 5.39
C HIS A 68 -7.79 -11.46 4.09
N ASP A 69 -8.35 -10.90 3.00
CA ASP A 69 -8.49 -11.61 1.71
C ASP A 69 -7.14 -12.06 1.14
N HIS A 70 -6.09 -11.26 1.39
CA HIS A 70 -4.73 -11.50 0.92
C HIS A 70 -3.72 -11.29 2.05
N SER A 71 -2.94 -12.33 2.35
CA SER A 71 -1.81 -12.26 3.29
C SER A 71 -0.48 -12.32 2.54
N LEU A 72 0.48 -11.45 2.90
CA LEU A 72 1.82 -11.48 2.33
C LEU A 72 2.49 -12.83 2.61
N ALA A 73 2.91 -13.54 1.56
CA ALA A 73 3.53 -14.85 1.66
C ALA A 73 5.04 -14.80 1.43
N ASP A 74 5.49 -14.00 0.45
CA ASP A 74 6.91 -13.86 0.13
C ASP A 74 7.24 -12.50 -0.50
N VAL A 75 8.48 -12.04 -0.31
CA VAL A 75 9.04 -10.83 -0.93
C VAL A 75 10.44 -11.16 -1.44
N ASN A 76 10.55 -11.41 -2.74
CA ASN A 76 11.80 -11.82 -3.36
C ASN A 76 12.38 -10.69 -4.23
N PRO A 77 13.48 -10.03 -3.82
CA PRO A 77 14.21 -9.10 -4.70
C PRO A 77 14.89 -9.88 -5.83
N VAL A 78 14.56 -9.55 -7.08
CA VAL A 78 15.15 -10.19 -8.27
C VAL A 78 16.26 -9.34 -8.90
N ALA A 79 16.27 -8.03 -8.61
CA ALA A 79 17.35 -7.09 -8.91
C ALA A 79 17.27 -5.89 -7.94
N ASP A 80 18.23 -4.97 -8.00
CA ASP A 80 18.30 -3.81 -7.09
C ASP A 80 17.03 -2.96 -7.05
N ASN A 81 16.33 -2.86 -8.19
CA ASN A 81 15.10 -2.10 -8.33
C ASN A 81 13.90 -2.96 -8.73
N ARG A 82 13.98 -4.30 -8.61
CA ARG A 82 12.90 -5.21 -9.02
C ARG A 82 12.60 -6.26 -7.97
N TRP A 83 11.31 -6.57 -7.80
CA TRP A 83 10.82 -7.55 -6.84
C TRP A 83 9.76 -8.45 -7.48
N GLN A 84 9.70 -9.69 -7.00
CA GLN A 84 8.54 -10.56 -7.14
C GLN A 84 7.92 -10.76 -5.76
N ILE A 85 6.66 -10.36 -5.59
CA ILE A 85 5.94 -10.44 -4.32
C ILE A 85 4.84 -11.48 -4.47
N ALA A 86 4.68 -12.36 -3.48
CA ALA A 86 3.60 -13.33 -3.46
C ALA A 86 2.62 -13.05 -2.32
N PHE A 87 1.33 -13.10 -2.62
CA PHE A 87 0.24 -13.05 -1.65
C PHE A 87 -0.56 -14.34 -1.68
N ARG A 88 -0.96 -14.83 -0.52
CA ARG A 88 -1.87 -15.96 -0.39
C ARG A 88 -3.30 -15.43 -0.28
N ASN A 89 -4.20 -15.91 -1.14
CA ASN A 89 -5.64 -15.70 -0.98
C ASN A 89 -6.16 -16.57 0.17
N ALA A 90 -6.92 -15.98 1.08
CA ALA A 90 -7.36 -16.67 2.30
C ALA A 90 -8.37 -17.79 2.02
N ASP A 91 -9.28 -17.60 1.07
CA ASP A 91 -10.37 -18.55 0.79
C ASP A 91 -9.89 -19.77 0.00
N THR A 92 -9.07 -19.53 -1.04
CA THR A 92 -8.63 -20.56 -1.98
C THR A 92 -7.26 -21.14 -1.64
N GLY A 93 -6.47 -20.44 -0.82
CA GLY A 93 -5.07 -20.76 -0.55
C GLY A 93 -4.12 -20.48 -1.73
N ALA A 94 -4.63 -20.03 -2.87
CA ALA A 94 -3.86 -19.75 -4.07
C ALA A 94 -2.83 -18.63 -3.85
N LEU A 95 -1.70 -18.72 -4.55
CA LEU A 95 -0.67 -17.68 -4.54
C LEU A 95 -0.84 -16.76 -5.74
N HIS A 96 -0.89 -15.45 -5.48
CA HIS A 96 -0.88 -14.39 -6.47
C HIS A 96 0.48 -13.72 -6.48
N GLY A 97 1.18 -13.77 -7.61
CA GLY A 97 2.46 -13.09 -7.82
C GLY A 97 2.25 -11.70 -8.41
N VAL A 98 2.95 -10.70 -7.88
CA VAL A 98 3.00 -9.33 -8.39
C VAL A 98 4.45 -8.94 -8.61
N GLY A 99 4.79 -8.66 -9.87
CA GLY A 99 6.11 -8.14 -10.25
C GLY A 99 6.14 -6.62 -10.09
N LEU A 100 7.21 -6.09 -9.47
CA LEU A 100 7.39 -4.65 -9.33
C LEU A 100 8.75 -4.21 -9.83
N GLU A 101 8.78 -3.04 -10.45
CA GLU A 101 9.98 -2.24 -10.69
C GLU A 101 9.87 -0.88 -9.99
N SER A 102 10.94 -0.45 -9.33
CA SER A 102 11.04 0.93 -8.85
C SER A 102 11.81 1.80 -9.83
N ARG A 103 11.32 3.03 -9.99
CA ARG A 103 11.98 4.10 -10.74
C ARG A 103 12.07 5.33 -9.87
N ARG A 104 13.24 5.94 -9.88
CA ARG A 104 13.46 7.20 -9.18
C ARG A 104 12.86 8.33 -10.00
N THR A 105 12.19 9.28 -9.34
CA THR A 105 11.66 10.46 -10.04
C THR A 105 12.77 11.22 -10.75
N THR A 106 12.46 11.83 -11.90
CA THR A 106 13.38 12.71 -12.63
C THR A 106 13.29 14.16 -12.15
N VAL A 107 12.13 14.53 -11.59
CA VAL A 107 11.90 15.84 -10.98
C VAL A 107 12.11 15.72 -9.45
N PRO A 108 12.88 16.64 -8.85
CA PRO A 108 13.09 16.64 -7.41
C PRO A 108 11.82 17.06 -6.67
N PHE A 109 11.62 16.42 -5.52
CA PHE A 109 10.62 16.77 -4.53
C PHE A 109 11.24 17.61 -3.42
N TRP A 110 10.61 18.74 -3.12
CA TRP A 110 11.00 19.62 -2.03
C TRP A 110 10.35 19.18 -0.72
N GLY A 111 11.12 18.41 0.05
CA GLY A 111 10.67 17.83 1.31
C GLY A 111 10.27 18.88 2.33
N SER A 112 11.08 19.89 2.59
CA SER A 112 10.81 21.00 3.52
C SER A 112 11.61 22.23 3.16
N CYS A 113 11.20 23.43 3.59
CA CYS A 113 11.88 24.70 3.28
C CYS A 113 13.38 24.71 3.59
N VAL A 114 13.86 23.87 4.51
CA VAL A 114 15.27 23.79 4.95
C VAL A 114 16.00 22.53 4.48
N LYS A 115 15.36 21.64 3.72
CA LYS A 115 16.00 20.41 3.22
C LYS A 115 16.32 20.53 1.74
N ALA A 116 17.48 20.00 1.36
CA ALA A 116 17.85 19.80 -0.03
C ALA A 116 16.76 18.99 -0.76
N PRO A 117 16.59 19.22 -2.07
CA PRO A 117 15.65 18.46 -2.88
C PRO A 117 15.97 16.97 -2.83
N ALA A 118 14.94 16.14 -2.73
CA ALA A 118 15.07 14.69 -2.69
C ALA A 118 14.38 14.06 -3.90
N TYR A 119 14.80 12.86 -4.27
CA TYR A 119 14.14 12.06 -5.29
C TYR A 119 13.47 10.87 -4.60
N ILE A 120 12.26 10.52 -5.05
CA ILE A 120 11.49 9.44 -4.47
C ILE A 120 11.45 8.25 -5.42
N ASN A 121 11.38 7.04 -4.86
CA ASN A 121 11.12 5.84 -5.64
C ASN A 121 9.61 5.70 -5.84
N GLN A 122 9.21 5.51 -7.09
CA GLN A 122 7.87 5.13 -7.49
C GLN A 122 7.91 3.68 -7.94
N TYR A 123 6.91 2.89 -7.55
CA TYR A 123 6.81 1.47 -7.87
C TYR A 123 5.78 1.28 -8.97
N TYR A 124 6.11 0.44 -9.94
CA TYR A 124 5.27 0.11 -11.09
C TYR A 124 5.18 -1.39 -11.21
N GLU A 125 3.98 -1.90 -11.47
CA GLU A 125 3.77 -3.29 -11.85
C GLU A 125 4.37 -3.58 -13.23
N ILE A 126 5.00 -4.75 -13.39
CA ILE A 126 5.68 -5.20 -14.63
C ILE A 126 5.27 -6.60 -15.05
#